data_AF-A0A1Y2J841-F1
#
_entry.id   AF-A0A1Y2J841-F1
#
_cell.length_a   1.000
_cell.length_b   1.000
_cell.length_c   1.000
_cell.angle_alpha   90.00
_cell.angle_beta   90.00
_cell.angle_gamma   90.00
#
_symmetry.space_group_name_H-M   'P 1'
#
loop_
_entity.id
_entity.type
_entity.pdbx_description
1 polymer ?
#
loop_
_entity_poly.entity_id
_entity_poly.type
_entity_poly.pdbx_seq_one_letter_code
_entity_poly.pdbx_strand_id
1 'polypeptide(L)' 'MRHLRIHRPQVSMITPEDVYNFSFDTIDWGPPPRQAAVVNLGKSDWLNRFAQTHLVRCSHFRLMFYDQIIDLI' A
#
# COMPACT_ATOMS: atom_id res chain seq x y z
N MET A 1 -20.24 -0.02 -4.11
CA MET A 1 -18.83 -0.41 -4.31
C MET A 1 -17.98 0.83 -4.51
N ARG A 2 -16.80 0.92 -3.89
CA ARG A 2 -15.77 1.92 -4.21
C ARG A 2 -14.67 1.20 -4.98
N HIS A 3 -14.32 1.69 -6.16
CA HIS A 3 -13.28 1.10 -7.01
C HIS A 3 -12.03 1.96 -6.94
N LEU A 4 -10.86 1.32 -6.80
CA LEU A 4 -9.57 1.96 -7.01
C LEU A 4 -9.21 1.83 -8.50
N ARG A 5 -8.99 2.95 -9.19
CA ARG A 5 -8.55 2.96 -10.59
C ARG A 5 -7.13 3.50 -10.67
N ILE A 6 -6.21 2.64 -11.13
CA ILE A 6 -4.83 3.05 -11.41
C ILE A 6 -4.82 3.74 -12.78
N HIS A 7 -4.52 5.04 -12.81
CA HIS A 7 -4.53 5.81 -14.06
C HIS A 7 -3.20 5.72 -14.80
N ARG A 8 -2.08 5.91 -14.08
CA ARG A 8 -0.74 5.88 -14.63
C ARG A 8 0.27 5.54 -13.53
N PRO A 9 1.26 4.67 -13.77
CA PRO A 9 2.35 4.47 -12.84
C PRO A 9 3.28 5.69 -12.84
N GLN A 10 3.75 6.08 -11.65
CA GLN A 10 4.83 7.04 -11.49
C GLN A 10 6.10 6.27 -11.10
N VAL A 11 7.22 6.58 -11.76
CA VAL A 11 8.52 6.01 -11.44
C VAL A 11 9.33 7.07 -10.70
N SER A 12 9.77 6.75 -9.50
CA SER A 12 10.66 7.55 -8.70
C SER A 12 11.83 6.70 -8.22
N MET A 13 12.97 7.34 -8.00
CA MET A 13 14.11 6.67 -7.37
C MET A 13 13.77 6.43 -5.90
N ILE A 14 13.69 5.16 -5.53
CA ILE A 14 13.44 4.65 -4.19
C ILE A 14 14.58 3.66 -3.92
N THR A 15 15.25 3.75 -2.78
CA THR A 15 16.32 2.80 -2.48
C THR A 15 15.71 1.50 -1.96
N PRO A 16 16.35 0.33 -2.16
CA PRO A 16 15.83 -0.94 -1.66
C PRO A 16 15.55 -0.91 -0.14
N GLU A 17 16.35 -0.18 0.62
CA GLU A 17 16.22 -0.02 2.07
C GLU A 17 14.91 0.70 2.47
N ASP A 18 14.41 1.60 1.63
CA ASP A 18 13.11 2.26 1.83
C ASP A 18 11.93 1.29 1.64
N VAL A 19 12.12 0.26 0.81
CA VAL A 19 11.06 -0.69 0.41
C VAL A 19 10.94 -1.85 1.39
N TYR A 20 12.06 -2.36 1.92
CA TYR A 20 12.04 -3.54 2.78
C TYR A 20 11.26 -3.27 4.06
N ASN A 21 10.07 -3.85 4.14
CA ASN A 21 9.26 -3.82 5.33
C ASN A 21 9.50 -5.08 6.16
N PHE A 22 10.27 -4.95 7.24
CA PHE A 22 10.46 -6.01 8.24
C PHE A 22 9.33 -6.07 9.28
N SER A 23 8.32 -5.19 9.22
CA SER A 23 7.20 -5.23 10.16
C SER A 23 6.10 -6.19 9.71
N PHE A 24 5.57 -6.94 10.67
CA PHE A 24 4.38 -7.76 10.49
C PHE A 24 3.15 -6.87 10.62
N ASP A 25 2.64 -6.36 9.49
CA ASP A 25 1.35 -5.69 9.48
C ASP A 25 0.23 -6.75 9.47
N THR A 26 -0.46 -6.89 10.60
CA THR A 26 -1.73 -7.63 10.66
C THR A 26 -2.83 -6.76 10.09
N ILE A 27 -3.13 -6.96 8.80
CA ILE A 27 -4.25 -6.28 8.16
C ILE A 27 -5.50 -7.13 8.29
N ASP A 28 -6.54 -6.50 8.81
CA ASP A 28 -7.88 -7.06 8.82
C ASP A 28 -8.47 -6.98 7.40
N TRP A 29 -8.38 -8.10 6.68
CA TRP A 29 -8.97 -8.28 5.36
C TRP A 29 -10.47 -8.60 5.42
N GLY A 30 -11.05 -8.61 6.62
CA GLY A 30 -12.41 -9.05 6.89
C GLY A 30 -12.55 -10.58 6.91
N PRO A 31 -13.72 -11.08 7.36
CA PRO A 31 -13.99 -12.52 7.44
C PRO A 31 -14.07 -13.16 6.03
N PRO A 32 -13.73 -14.45 5.90
CA PRO A 32 -14.01 -15.21 4.67
C PRO A 32 -15.53 -15.27 4.38
N PRO A 33 -15.98 -15.12 3.12
CA PRO A 33 -15.21 -14.75 1.94
C PRO A 33 -14.80 -13.26 1.95
N ARG A 34 -13.51 -12.98 1.75
CA ARG A 34 -12.94 -11.62 1.82
C ARG A 34 -13.70 -10.69 0.87
N GLN A 35 -14.35 -9.66 1.42
CA GLN A 35 -15.17 -8.73 0.65
C GLN A 35 -14.37 -7.56 0.06
N ALA A 36 -13.14 -7.34 0.53
CA ALA A 36 -12.28 -6.25 0.11
C ALA A 36 -10.97 -6.79 -0.49
N ALA A 37 -10.76 -6.53 -1.78
CA ALA A 37 -9.48 -6.74 -2.45
C ALA A 37 -8.48 -5.60 -2.18
N VAL A 38 -8.93 -4.50 -1.57
CA VAL A 38 -8.15 -3.28 -1.34
C VAL A 38 -8.46 -2.71 0.04
N VAL A 39 -7.43 -2.35 0.79
CA VAL A 39 -7.54 -1.61 2.06
C VAL A 39 -6.76 -0.30 1.93
N ASN A 40 -7.36 0.81 2.33
CA ASN A 40 -6.66 2.08 2.47
C ASN A 40 -6.08 2.17 3.88
N LEU A 41 -4.76 2.22 3.98
CA LEU A 41 -3.99 2.33 5.22
C LEU A 41 -3.58 3.78 5.52
N GLY A 42 -3.90 4.72 4.63
CA GLY A 42 -3.66 6.15 4.82
C GLY A 42 -2.18 6.48 4.97
N LYS A 43 -1.82 7.15 6.07
CA LYS A 43 -0.44 7.50 6.43
C LYS A 43 0.21 6.40 7.24
N SER A 44 0.36 5.22 6.64
CA SER A 44 0.98 4.07 7.28
C SER A 44 2.41 4.37 7.73
N ASP A 45 2.88 3.69 8.76
CA ASP A 45 4.27 3.80 9.22
C ASP A 45 5.26 3.44 8.12
N TRP A 46 4.91 2.47 7.26
CA TRP A 46 5.69 2.14 6.07
C TRP A 46 5.79 3.33 5.11
N LEU A 47 4.68 4.01 4.78
CA LEU A 47 4.69 5.20 3.92
C LEU A 47 5.47 6.36 4.55
N ASN A 48 5.45 6.50 5.88
CA ASN A 48 6.16 7.56 6.58
C ASN A 48 7.69 7.33 6.65
N ARG A 49 8.19 6.14 6.31
CA ARG A 49 9.65 5.87 6.25
C ARG A 49 10.31 6.48 5.03
N PHE A 50 9.56 6.73 3.97
CA PHE A 50 10.07 7.32 2.74
C PHE A 50 10.46 8.79 2.97
N ALA A 51 11.73 9.14 2.71
CA ALA A 51 12.23 10.50 2.84
C ALA A 51 11.72 11.46 1.74
N GLN A 52 11.07 10.92 0.70
CA GLN A 52 10.61 11.65 -0.46
C GLN A 52 9.42 12.58 -0.12
N THR A 53 9.67 13.89 -0.12
CA THR A 53 8.68 14.92 0.25
C THR A 53 7.41 14.94 -0.63
N HIS A 54 7.48 14.45 -1.87
CA HIS A 54 6.31 14.38 -2.73
C HIS A 54 5.26 13.37 -2.23
N LEU A 55 5.66 12.39 -1.40
CA LEU A 55 4.77 11.38 -0.82
C LEU A 55 3.96 11.90 0.39
N VAL A 56 4.24 13.13 0.86
CA VAL A 56 3.52 13.78 1.97
C VAL A 56 2.02 13.92 1.68
N ARG A 57 1.60 13.90 0.41
CA ARG A 57 0.18 13.94 0.01
C ARG A 57 -0.38 12.60 -0.48
N CYS A 58 0.43 11.54 -0.54
CA CYS A 58 0.01 10.21 -1.02
C CYS A 58 -0.66 9.38 0.09
N SER A 59 -1.29 8.26 -0.26
CA SER A 59 -1.91 7.34 0.71
C SER A 59 -1.48 5.93 0.41
N HIS A 60 -1.18 5.16 1.46
CA HIS A 60 -0.84 3.76 1.32
C HIS A 60 -2.11 2.94 1.10
N PHE A 61 -2.16 2.19 0.01
CA PHE A 61 -3.17 1.17 -0.25
C PHE A 61 -2.49 -0.19 -0.28
N ARG A 62 -3.12 -1.18 0.35
CA ARG A 62 -2.71 -2.57 0.20
C ARG A 62 -3.77 -3.35 -0.55
N LEU A 63 -3.32 -4.06 -1.57
CA LEU A 63 -4.11 -4.92 -2.42
C LEU A 63 -3.80 -6.38 -2.12
N MET A 64 -4.85 -7.19 -2.11
CA MET A 64 -4.72 -8.63 -2.22
C MET A 64 -5.12 -9.05 -3.63
N PHE A 65 -4.19 -9.69 -4.34
CA PHE A 65 -4.42 -10.21 -5.68
C PHE A 65 -3.96 -11.66 -5.73
N TYR A 66 -4.93 -12.59 -5.79
CA TYR A 66 -4.69 -14.02 -5.57
C TYR A 66 -3.97 -14.25 -4.23
N ASP A 67 -2.81 -14.90 -4.24
CA ASP A 67 -1.97 -15.17 -3.06
C ASP A 67 -0.88 -14.11 -2.84
N GLN A 68 -0.95 -12.99 -3.55
CA GLN A 68 0.03 -11.90 -3.47
C GLN A 68 -0.54 -10.67 -2.77
N ILE A 69 0.33 -10.03 -1.99
CA ILE A 69 0.09 -8.72 -1.39
C ILE A 69 0.87 -7.68 -2.19
N ILE A 70 0.19 -6.62 -2.59
CA ILE A 70 0.78 -5.51 -3.35
C ILE A 70 0.54 -4.21 -2.57
N ASP A 71 1.62 -3.50 -2.25
CA ASP A 71 1.58 -2.16 -1.67
C ASP A 71 1.62 -1.10 -2.76
N LEU A 72 0.70 -0.13 -2.67
CA LEU A 72 0.60 1.02 -3.57
C LEU A 72 0.65 2.31 -2.76
N ILE A 73 1.30 3.33 -3.33
CA ILE A 73 1.37 4.70 -2.80
C ILE A 73 0.64 5.65 -3.74
#